data_AF-A0A7K0SG99-F1
#
_entry.id   AF-A0A7K0SG99-F1
#
_cell.length_a   1.000
_cell.length_b   1.000
_cell.length_c   1.000
_cell.angle_alpha   90.00
_cell.angle_beta   90.00
_cell.angle_gamma   90.00
#
_symmetry.space_group_name_H-M   'P 1'
#
loop_
_entity.id
_entity.type
_entity.pdbx_description
1 polymer ?
#
loop_
_entity_poly.entity_id
_entity_poly.type
_entity_poly.pdbx_seq_one_letter_code
_entity_poly.pdbx_strand_id
1 'polypeptide(L)'
;MSETVTAPAPTGEIEPAQHHLLEGASDLEMLPGELHPHPSPFQYVMIAVVLCVITAAEVGAYYLDEAVSKGAITAILVFGALAKFFIVTGWYMHLKTDAKIFRRFFILGVTGAFLLFTIVLLTLSGLADV
;
A
#
# COMPACT_ATOMS: atom_id res chain seq x y z
N MET A 1 -2.08 -21.72 60.95
CA MET A 1 -2.64 -21.82 59.58
C MET A 1 -1.79 -20.94 58.67
N SER A 2 -0.75 -21.53 58.09
CA SER A 2 0.05 -20.93 57.01
C SER A 2 0.29 -22.05 56.01
N GLU A 3 -0.48 -22.06 54.92
CA GLU A 3 -0.23 -22.97 53.82
C GLU A 3 0.88 -22.36 52.96
N THR A 4 2.10 -22.85 53.16
CA THR A 4 3.21 -22.68 52.22
C THR A 4 2.87 -23.47 50.96
N VAL A 5 2.22 -22.81 50.00
CA VAL A 5 2.07 -23.31 48.62
C VAL A 5 3.47 -23.46 48.04
N THR A 6 3.93 -24.70 47.98
CA THR A 6 5.19 -25.09 47.38
C THR A 6 5.04 -24.97 45.87
N ALA A 7 5.79 -24.06 45.25
CA ALA A 7 5.85 -23.93 43.79
C ALA A 7 6.47 -25.22 43.19
N PRO A 8 5.86 -25.84 42.17
CA PRO A 8 6.45 -26.99 41.51
C PRO A 8 7.73 -26.56 40.75
N ALA A 9 8.78 -27.38 40.86
CA ALA A 9 10.06 -27.17 40.20
C ALA A 9 9.89 -27.13 38.66
N PRO A 10 10.73 -26.36 37.94
CA PRO A 10 10.72 -26.32 36.47
C PRO A 10 11.41 -27.59 35.93
N THR A 11 10.75 -28.72 36.10
CA THR A 11 11.12 -29.97 35.41
C THR A 11 10.63 -29.83 33.98
N GLY A 12 11.54 -30.00 33.01
CA GLY A 12 11.31 -29.87 31.57
C GLY A 12 10.42 -30.96 30.97
N GLU A 13 9.33 -31.30 31.64
CA GLU A 13 8.27 -32.18 31.16
C GLU A 13 7.12 -31.29 30.73
N ILE A 14 7.11 -30.94 29.45
CA ILE A 14 6.00 -30.23 28.83
C ILE A 14 4.82 -31.21 28.85
N GLU A 15 3.88 -30.97 29.75
CA GLU A 15 2.62 -31.70 29.83
C GLU A 15 1.93 -31.63 28.44
N PRO A 16 1.57 -32.77 27.82
CA PRO A 16 1.06 -32.80 26.45
C PRO A 16 -0.25 -32.01 26.26
N ALA A 17 -0.93 -31.68 27.36
CA ALA A 17 -2.14 -30.85 27.36
C ALA A 17 -1.86 -29.38 27.07
N GLN A 18 -0.66 -28.85 27.38
CA GLN A 18 -0.34 -27.44 27.16
C GLN A 18 0.02 -27.11 25.71
N HIS A 19 0.52 -28.09 24.94
CA HIS A 19 0.84 -27.91 23.51
C HIS A 19 -0.40 -27.52 22.69
N HIS A 20 -1.58 -28.08 23.01
CA HIS A 20 -2.84 -27.73 22.35
C HIS A 20 -3.39 -26.35 22.75
N LEU A 21 -3.05 -25.87 23.95
CA LEU A 21 -3.42 -24.53 24.41
C LEU A 21 -2.51 -23.44 23.82
N LEU A 22 -1.24 -23.79 23.53
CA LEU A 22 -0.30 -22.92 22.82
C LEU A 22 -0.62 -22.85 21.33
N GLU A 23 -1.09 -23.95 20.72
CA GLU A 23 -1.54 -23.99 19.31
C GLU A 23 -2.79 -23.13 19.08
N GLY A 24 -3.76 -23.19 20.01
CA GLY A 24 -4.95 -22.31 19.97
C GLY A 24 -4.66 -20.84 20.30
N ALA A 25 -3.54 -20.54 20.99
CA ALA A 25 -3.12 -19.16 21.25
C ALA A 25 -2.41 -18.53 20.03
N SER A 26 -1.67 -19.32 19.25
CA SER A 26 -1.14 -18.85 17.96
C SER A 26 -2.24 -18.56 16.94
N ASP A 27 -3.36 -19.29 16.99
CA ASP A 27 -4.53 -19.06 16.13
C ASP A 27 -5.33 -17.80 16.52
N LEU A 28 -5.15 -17.29 17.74
CA LEU A 28 -5.76 -16.04 18.23
C LEU A 28 -4.90 -14.79 17.91
N GLU A 29 -3.67 -14.97 17.43
CA GLU A 29 -2.78 -13.87 17.02
C GLU A 29 -3.18 -13.28 15.65
N MET A 30 -3.84 -14.06 14.79
CA MET A 30 -4.48 -13.57 13.55
C MET A 30 -5.94 -13.19 13.80
N LEU A 31 -6.33 -11.96 13.44
CA LEU A 31 -7.73 -11.54 13.50
C LEU A 31 -8.57 -12.31 12.46
N PRO A 32 -9.83 -12.69 12.80
CA PRO A 32 -10.69 -13.40 11.88
C PRO A 32 -10.98 -12.56 10.63
N GLY A 33 -10.37 -12.95 9.50
CA GLY A 33 -10.48 -12.26 8.20
C GLY A 33 -9.16 -11.97 7.49
N GLU A 34 -8.00 -12.19 8.13
CA GLU A 34 -6.70 -11.97 7.50
C GLU A 34 -6.33 -13.09 6.50
N LEU A 35 -6.00 -12.70 5.27
CA LEU A 35 -5.62 -13.61 4.18
C LEU A 35 -4.09 -13.78 4.04
N HIS A 36 -3.30 -12.87 4.62
CA HIS A 36 -1.83 -12.88 4.58
C HIS A 36 -1.24 -12.15 5.80
N PRO A 37 -0.05 -12.56 6.29
CA PRO A 37 0.67 -11.84 7.34
C PRO A 37 0.95 -10.39 6.92
N HIS A 38 0.68 -9.43 7.81
CA HIS A 38 0.97 -8.02 7.57
C HIS A 38 2.45 -7.80 7.24
N PRO A 39 2.77 -7.10 6.14
CA PRO A 39 4.15 -6.77 5.80
C PRO A 39 4.78 -5.86 6.87
N SER A 40 6.07 -6.07 7.11
CA SER A 40 6.83 -5.34 8.14
C SER A 40 6.72 -3.82 7.95
N PRO A 41 6.47 -3.04 9.03
CA PRO A 41 6.39 -1.57 8.99
C PRO A 41 7.60 -0.90 8.32
N PHE A 42 8.78 -1.52 8.45
CA PHE A 42 10.02 -1.03 7.85
C PHE A 42 9.94 -0.91 6.32
N GLN A 43 9.22 -1.83 5.67
CA GLN A 43 9.10 -1.86 4.22
C GLN A 43 8.32 -0.65 3.70
N TYR A 44 7.28 -0.22 4.42
CA TYR A 44 6.53 0.99 4.11
C TYR A 44 7.37 2.26 4.27
N VAL A 45 8.25 2.32 5.27
CA VAL A 45 9.15 3.48 5.43
C VAL A 45 10.11 3.59 4.25
N MET A 46 10.68 2.48 3.78
CA MET A 46 11.54 2.50 2.60
C MET A 46 10.81 3.00 1.35
N ILE A 47 9.56 2.58 1.16
CA ILE A 47 8.75 3.00 0.01
C ILE A 47 8.42 4.51 0.12
N ALA A 48 8.12 5.01 1.33
CA ALA A 48 7.91 6.44 1.57
C ALA A 48 9.13 7.27 1.18
N VAL A 49 10.33 6.78 1.53
CA VAL A 49 11.59 7.45 1.15
C VAL A 49 11.75 7.49 -0.36
N VAL A 50 11.45 6.39 -1.08
CA VAL A 50 11.48 6.38 -2.56
C VAL A 50 10.51 7.41 -3.14
N LEU A 51 9.28 7.47 -2.65
CA LEU A 51 8.28 8.47 -3.07
C LEU A 51 8.75 9.90 -2.81
N CYS A 52 9.39 10.12 -1.66
CA CYS A 52 9.94 11.41 -1.29
C CYS A 52 11.07 11.83 -2.25
N VAL A 53 11.99 10.93 -2.57
CA VAL A 53 13.09 11.18 -3.53
C VAL A 53 12.55 11.51 -4.92
N ILE A 54 11.56 10.75 -5.42
CA ILE A 54 10.93 11.04 -6.72
C ILE A 54 10.31 12.45 -6.70
N THR A 55 9.60 12.80 -5.61
CA THR A 55 8.96 14.10 -5.48
C THR A 55 9.97 15.24 -5.37
N ALA A 56 11.06 15.05 -4.62
CA ALA A 56 12.14 16.02 -4.53
C ALA A 56 12.82 16.23 -5.89
N ALA A 57 13.00 15.16 -6.67
CA ALA A 57 13.54 15.25 -8.03
C ALA A 57 12.61 16.02 -8.98
N GLU A 58 11.30 15.80 -8.92
CA GLU A 58 10.32 16.56 -9.72
C GLU A 58 10.29 18.04 -9.33
N VAL A 59 10.29 18.35 -8.03
CA VAL A 59 10.33 19.73 -7.54
C VAL A 59 11.63 20.38 -8.00
N GLY A 60 12.76 19.71 -7.85
CA GLY A 60 14.06 20.19 -8.36
C GLY A 60 14.03 20.43 -9.87
N ALA A 61 13.52 19.48 -10.65
CA ALA A 61 13.41 19.62 -12.11
C ALA A 61 12.50 20.79 -12.53
N TYR A 62 11.42 21.05 -11.78
CA TYR A 62 10.52 22.18 -12.03
C TYR A 62 11.18 23.53 -11.73
N TYR A 63 11.94 23.63 -10.64
CA TYR A 63 12.59 24.90 -10.25
C TYR A 63 13.90 25.18 -10.99
N LEU A 64 14.55 24.15 -11.57
CA LEU A 64 15.81 24.27 -12.31
C LEU A 64 15.59 24.36 -13.85
N ASP A 65 14.43 24.87 -14.28
CA ASP A 65 13.94 24.95 -15.67
C ASP A 65 14.94 25.59 -16.67
N GLU A 66 15.91 26.38 -16.21
CA GLU A 66 16.85 27.10 -17.08
C GLU A 66 17.71 26.20 -18.00
N ALA A 67 17.83 24.90 -17.69
CA ALA A 67 18.66 23.96 -18.46
C ALA A 67 17.88 22.95 -19.33
N VAL A 68 16.54 22.89 -19.22
CA VAL A 68 15.74 21.78 -19.77
C VAL A 68 14.62 22.30 -20.68
N SER A 69 14.32 21.59 -21.77
CA SER A 69 13.21 21.98 -22.64
C SER A 69 11.87 21.77 -21.92
N LYS A 70 10.90 22.69 -22.15
CA LYS A 70 9.54 22.59 -21.58
C LYS A 70 8.87 21.23 -21.81
N GLY A 71 9.13 20.62 -22.97
CA GLY A 71 8.64 19.28 -23.30
C GLY A 71 9.24 18.19 -22.42
N ALA A 72 10.55 18.25 -22.14
CA ALA A 72 11.22 17.28 -21.27
C ALA A 72 10.76 17.42 -19.80
N ILE A 73 10.54 18.63 -19.30
CA ILE A 73 9.97 18.84 -17.95
C ILE A 73 8.57 18.24 -17.85
N THR A 74 7.73 18.50 -18.85
CA THR A 74 6.38 17.94 -18.90
C THR A 74 6.41 16.40 -18.86
N ALA A 75 7.29 15.79 -19.65
CA ALA A 75 7.46 14.34 -19.67
C ALA A 75 7.93 13.78 -18.31
N ILE A 76 8.90 14.44 -17.66
CA ILE A 76 9.41 14.05 -16.34
C ILE A 76 8.29 14.10 -15.30
N LEU A 77 7.52 15.19 -15.26
CA LEU A 77 6.44 15.36 -14.30
C LEU A 77 5.31 14.34 -14.52
N VAL A 78 4.92 14.09 -15.78
CA VAL A 78 3.90 13.08 -16.10
C VAL A 78 4.37 11.68 -15.72
N PHE A 79 5.61 11.33 -16.07
CA PHE A 79 6.15 10.00 -15.76
C PHE A 79 6.33 9.80 -14.26
N GLY A 80 6.81 10.82 -13.55
CA GLY A 80 6.94 10.80 -12.09
C GLY A 80 5.58 10.68 -11.40
N ALA A 81 4.55 11.41 -11.87
CA ALA A 81 3.19 11.28 -11.38
C ALA A 81 2.63 9.85 -11.55
N LEU A 82 2.80 9.26 -12.74
CA LEU A 82 2.38 7.87 -13.01
C LEU A 82 3.13 6.88 -12.12
N ALA A 83 4.46 6.99 -12.02
CA ALA A 83 5.27 6.09 -11.21
C ALA A 83 4.80 6.09 -9.74
N LYS A 84 4.60 7.28 -9.17
CA LYS A 84 4.11 7.43 -7.79
C LYS A 84 2.71 6.86 -7.62
N PHE A 85 1.82 7.08 -8.59
CA PHE A 85 0.48 6.50 -8.57
C PHE A 85 0.51 4.97 -8.48
N PHE A 86 1.35 4.30 -9.28
CA PHE A 86 1.47 2.83 -9.23
C PHE A 86 2.11 2.33 -7.93
N ILE A 87 3.12 3.02 -7.41
CA ILE A 87 3.74 2.68 -6.13
C ILE A 87 2.71 2.78 -4.99
N VAL A 88 1.95 3.88 -4.93
CA VAL A 88 0.95 4.12 -3.88
C VAL A 88 -0.20 3.12 -3.97
N THR A 89 -0.74 2.89 -5.17
CA THR A 89 -1.85 1.95 -5.36
C THR A 89 -1.45 0.50 -5.07
N GLY A 90 -0.22 0.13 -5.41
CA GLY A 90 0.30 -1.21 -5.12
C GLY A 90 0.56 -1.44 -3.62
N TRP A 91 1.22 -0.51 -2.94
CA TRP A 91 1.72 -0.72 -1.58
C TRP A 91 0.86 -0.07 -0.49
N TYR A 92 0.46 1.20 -0.62
CA TYR A 92 -0.31 1.89 0.43
C TYR A 92 -1.82 1.70 0.33
N MET A 93 -2.35 1.47 -0.87
CA MET A 93 -3.75 1.06 -1.06
C MET A 93 -3.93 -0.46 -1.02
N HIS A 94 -2.86 -1.22 -0.76
CA HIS A 94 -2.87 -2.66 -0.56
C HIS A 94 -3.43 -3.49 -1.73
N LEU A 95 -3.59 -2.93 -2.94
CA LEU A 95 -4.12 -3.67 -4.11
C LEU A 95 -3.24 -4.85 -4.54
N LYS A 96 -1.97 -4.87 -4.11
CA LYS A 96 -1.04 -5.98 -4.31
C LYS A 96 -1.30 -7.13 -3.34
N THR A 97 -1.61 -6.84 -2.08
CA THR A 97 -1.74 -7.81 -0.98
C THR A 97 -3.19 -8.26 -0.74
N ASP A 98 -4.16 -7.43 -1.10
CA ASP A 98 -5.57 -7.69 -0.87
C ASP A 98 -6.23 -8.58 -1.93
N ALA A 99 -7.45 -9.00 -1.62
CA ALA A 99 -8.28 -9.79 -2.53
C ALA A 99 -8.49 -9.09 -3.88
N LYS A 100 -8.52 -9.90 -4.95
CA LYS A 100 -8.66 -9.43 -6.35
C LYS A 100 -9.92 -8.59 -6.59
N ILE A 101 -10.91 -8.65 -5.70
CA ILE A 101 -12.14 -7.86 -5.77
C ILE A 101 -11.87 -6.36 -5.64
N PHE A 102 -11.02 -5.93 -4.68
CA PHE A 102 -10.68 -4.53 -4.48
C PHE A 102 -9.95 -3.94 -5.69
N ARG A 103 -9.04 -4.74 -6.27
CA ARG A 103 -8.35 -4.36 -7.52
C ARG A 103 -9.31 -4.18 -8.68
N ARG A 104 -10.36 -5.01 -8.82
CA ARG A 104 -11.37 -4.88 -9.88
C ARG A 104 -12.18 -3.60 -9.73
N PHE A 105 -12.62 -3.27 -8.51
CA PHE A 105 -13.33 -2.01 -8.24
C PHE A 105 -12.46 -0.79 -8.53
N PHE A 106 -11.18 -0.84 -8.15
CA PHE A 106 -10.24 0.24 -8.46
C PHE A 106 -10.08 0.45 -9.98
N ILE A 107 -9.87 -0.64 -10.74
CA ILE A 107 -9.75 -0.58 -12.20
C ILE A 107 -11.03 -0.03 -12.83
N LEU A 108 -12.20 -0.43 -12.33
CA LEU A 108 -13.49 0.08 -12.80
C LEU A 108 -13.59 1.60 -12.58
N GLY A 109 -13.15 2.09 -11.43
CA GLY A 109 -13.07 3.52 -11.14
C GLY A 109 -12.11 4.28 -12.07
N VAL A 110 -10.89 3.75 -12.28
CA VAL A 110 -9.89 4.38 -13.18
C VAL A 110 -10.42 4.41 -14.61
N THR A 111 -10.94 3.30 -15.13
CA THR A 111 -11.52 3.24 -16.47
C THR A 111 -12.71 4.18 -16.60
N GLY A 112 -13.58 4.24 -15.59
CA GLY A 112 -14.70 5.18 -15.54
C GLY A 112 -14.24 6.64 -15.58
N ALA A 113 -13.21 7.01 -14.82
CA ALA A 113 -12.65 8.35 -14.82
C ALA A 113 -12.10 8.75 -16.18
N PHE A 114 -11.31 7.88 -16.83
CA PHE A 114 -10.80 8.12 -18.19
C PHE A 114 -11.92 8.23 -19.23
N LEU A 115 -12.92 7.36 -19.15
CA LEU A 115 -14.05 7.35 -20.07
C LEU A 115 -14.88 8.63 -19.94
N LEU A 116 -15.26 9.01 -18.71
CA LEU A 116 -16.01 10.24 -18.46
C LEU A 116 -15.21 11.49 -18.85
N PHE A 117 -13.94 11.55 -18.49
CA PHE A 117 -13.07 12.68 -18.88
C PHE A 117 -13.00 12.83 -20.40
N THR A 118 -12.83 11.72 -21.13
CA THR A 118 -12.78 11.73 -22.60
C THR A 118 -14.11 12.17 -23.20
N ILE A 119 -15.24 11.66 -22.70
CA ILE A 119 -16.59 12.05 -23.17
C ILE A 119 -16.84 13.54 -22.95
N VAL A 120 -16.48 14.06 -21.78
CA VAL A 120 -16.63 15.49 -21.46
C VAL A 120 -15.75 16.33 -22.38
N LEU A 121 -14.48 15.95 -22.58
CA LEU A 121 -13.61 16.67 -23.50
C LEU A 121 -14.14 16.68 -24.93
N LEU A 122 -14.65 15.55 -25.44
CA LEU A 122 -15.25 15.48 -26.77
C LEU A 122 -16.52 16.33 -26.89
N THR A 123 -17.35 16.34 -25.85
CA THR A 123 -18.56 17.18 -25.81
C THR A 123 -18.21 18.66 -25.80
N LEU A 124 -17.22 19.09 -24.99
CA LEU A 124 -16.80 20.47 -24.93
C LEU A 124 -16.04 20.92 -26.18
N SER A 125 -15.21 20.05 -26.78
CA SER A 125 -14.55 20.35 -28.05
C SER A 125 -15.55 20.47 -29.19
N GLY A 126 -16.51 19.53 -29.30
CA GLY A 126 -17.55 19.57 -30.32
C GLY A 126 -18.53 20.74 -30.16
N LEU A 127 -18.69 21.28 -28.95
CA LEU A 127 -19.44 22.52 -28.69
C LEU A 127 -18.63 23.78 -29.07
N ALA A 128 -17.30 23.73 -29.01
CA ALA A 128 -16.44 24.86 -29.38
C ALA A 128 -16.34 25.07 -30.91
N ASP A 129 -16.76 24.07 -31.69
CA ASP A 129 -16.70 24.07 -33.16
C ASP A 129 -18.04 24.52 -33.84
N VAL A 130 -19.05 24.95 -33.07
CA VAL A 130 -20.38 25.43 -33.55
C VAL A 130 -20.61 26.89 -33.16
#